data_AF-A0A0U4BKV3-F1
#
_entry.id   AF-A0A0U4BKV3-F1
#
_cell.length_a   1.000
_cell.length_b   1.000
_cell.length_c   1.000
_cell.angle_alpha   90.00
_cell.angle_beta   90.00
_cell.angle_gamma   90.00
#
_symmetry.space_group_name_H-M   'P 1'
#
loop_
_entity.id
_entity.type
_entity.pdbx_description
1 polymer ?
#
loop_
_entity_poly.entity_id
_entity_poly.type
_entity_poly.pdbx_seq_one_letter_code
_entity_poly.pdbx_strand_id
1 'polypeptide(L)'
;MSAWDALLDRVDEIVDTRAPVDAEVQSELTELLLGAMRDGTADRELDPGEAGLWLAALLRTHADVQDAGERRADDALSTLRVIITRWLHPGRLDQAPPTFGA
;
A
#
# COMPACT_ATOMS: atom_id res chain seq x y z
N MET A 1 16.77 2.58 8.14
CA MET A 1 15.35 2.36 7.82
C MET A 1 15.26 2.30 6.31
N SER A 2 14.68 1.23 5.73
CA SER A 2 14.56 1.14 4.27
C SER A 2 13.45 2.07 3.77
N ALA A 3 13.45 2.41 2.48
CA ALA A 3 12.36 3.19 1.88
C ALA A 3 11.01 2.44 1.96
N TRP A 4 11.05 1.10 1.98
CA TRP A 4 9.88 0.26 2.21
C TRP A 4 9.32 0.41 3.64
N ASP A 5 10.20 0.36 4.65
CA ASP A 5 9.77 0.55 6.04
C ASP A 5 9.16 1.94 6.22
N ALA A 6 9.81 2.97 5.66
CA ALA A 6 9.30 4.34 5.71
C ALA A 6 7.93 4.50 5.02
N LEU A 7 7.70 3.79 3.90
CA LEU A 7 6.40 3.75 3.23
C LEU A 7 5.32 3.13 4.13
N LEU A 8 5.61 1.99 4.76
CA LEU A 8 4.64 1.32 5.63
C LEU A 8 4.38 2.11 6.91
N ASP A 9 5.43 2.67 7.53
CA ASP A 9 5.29 3.54 8.70
C ASP A 9 4.40 4.75 8.39
N ARG A 10 4.55 5.33 7.19
CA ARG A 10 3.70 6.45 6.76
C ARG A 10 2.25 6.03 6.52
N VAL A 11 2.02 4.86 5.94
CA VAL A 11 0.68 4.27 5.80
C VAL A 11 0.04 4.08 7.17
N ASP A 12 0.79 3.54 8.13
CA ASP A 12 0.31 3.32 9.50
C ASP A 12 -0.11 4.62 10.16
N GLU A 13 0.77 5.63 10.10
CA GLU A 13 0.49 6.96 10.65
C GLU A 13 -0.79 7.57 10.06
N ILE A 14 -0.96 7.50 8.73
CA ILE A 14 -2.16 8.02 8.06
C ILE A 14 -3.42 7.32 8.55
N VAL A 15 -3.37 5.99 8.69
CA VAL A 15 -4.53 5.20 9.15
C VAL A 15 -4.84 5.48 10.62
N ASP A 16 -3.83 5.48 11.48
CA ASP A 16 -3.98 5.69 12.92
C ASP A 16 -4.51 7.08 13.25
N THR A 17 -4.02 8.11 12.53
CA THR A 17 -4.44 9.50 12.73
C THR A 17 -5.68 9.88 11.93
N ARG A 18 -6.12 9.02 11.00
CA ARG A 18 -7.13 9.34 9.98
C ARG A 18 -6.81 10.63 9.22
N ALA A 19 -5.52 10.84 8.92
CA ALA A 19 -5.09 12.02 8.18
C ALA A 19 -5.74 12.05 6.78
N PRO A 20 -6.18 13.22 6.30
CA PRO A 20 -6.69 13.34 4.94
C PRO A 20 -5.60 13.02 3.92
N VAL A 21 -5.95 12.24 2.90
CA VAL A 21 -5.02 11.86 1.82
C VAL A 21 -5.25 12.76 0.61
N ASP A 22 -4.58 13.91 0.63
CA ASP A 22 -4.59 14.91 -0.43
C ASP A 22 -3.44 14.72 -1.43
N ALA A 23 -3.20 15.72 -2.29
CA ALA A 23 -2.18 15.66 -3.32
C ALA A 23 -0.75 15.69 -2.75
N GLU A 24 -0.53 16.32 -1.60
CA GLU A 24 0.79 16.38 -0.95
C GLU A 24 1.15 15.01 -0.38
N VAL A 25 0.22 14.40 0.37
CA VAL A 25 0.36 13.04 0.90
C VAL A 25 0.55 12.03 -0.23
N GLN A 26 -0.19 12.18 -1.34
CA GLN A 26 0.01 11.32 -2.51
C GLN A 26 1.41 11.46 -3.10
N SER A 27 1.93 12.69 -3.22
CA SER A 27 3.29 12.92 -3.73
C SER A 27 4.33 12.28 -2.81
N GLU A 28 4.18 12.44 -1.50
CA GLU A 28 5.05 11.83 -0.48
C GLU A 28 5.07 10.29 -0.61
N LEU A 29 3.90 9.65 -0.67
CA LEU A 29 3.78 8.20 -0.85
C LEU A 29 4.43 7.73 -2.16
N THR A 30 4.32 8.52 -3.22
CA THR A 30 4.96 8.23 -4.52
C THR A 30 6.48 8.28 -4.42
N GLU A 31 7.05 9.23 -3.68
CA GLU A 31 8.49 9.35 -3.47
C GLU A 31 9.04 8.19 -2.62
N LEU A 32 8.32 7.80 -1.56
CA LEU A 32 8.67 6.64 -0.74
C LEU A 32 8.64 5.34 -1.55
N LEU A 33 7.60 5.16 -2.38
CA LEU A 33 7.47 4.04 -3.29
C LEU A 33 8.62 4.00 -4.31
N LEU A 34 8.97 5.14 -4.92
CA LEU A 34 10.12 5.26 -5.81
C LEU A 34 11.43 4.85 -5.12
N GLY A 35 11.60 5.21 -3.85
CA GLY A 35 12.72 4.73 -3.03
C GLY A 35 12.73 3.21 -2.89
N ALA A 36 11.59 2.62 -2.53
CA ALA A 36 11.45 1.16 -2.37
C ALA A 36 11.68 0.41 -3.70
N MET A 37 11.21 0.96 -4.81
CA MET A 37 11.49 0.42 -6.15
C MET A 37 12.99 0.47 -6.45
N ARG A 38 13.67 1.59 -6.17
CA ARG A 38 15.14 1.71 -6.37
C ARG A 38 15.90 0.69 -5.53
N ASP A 39 15.50 0.49 -4.29
CA ASP A 39 16.09 -0.49 -3.36
C ASP A 39 15.76 -1.95 -3.74
N GLY A 40 14.76 -2.16 -4.61
CA GLY A 40 14.32 -3.48 -5.06
C GLY A 40 13.43 -4.21 -4.06
N THR A 41 12.89 -3.47 -3.09
CA THR A 41 11.92 -3.98 -2.10
C THR A 41 10.47 -3.80 -2.57
N ALA A 42 10.24 -2.97 -3.60
CA ALA A 42 8.99 -2.88 -4.34
C ALA A 42 9.17 -3.21 -5.83
N ASP A 43 8.08 -3.58 -6.48
CA ASP A 43 8.01 -3.94 -7.90
C ASP A 43 8.41 -2.77 -8.80
N ARG A 44 9.47 -2.97 -9.59
CA ARG A 44 10.05 -1.96 -10.49
C ARG A 44 9.32 -1.86 -11.83
N GLU A 45 8.40 -2.77 -12.12
CA GLU A 45 7.64 -2.79 -13.37
C GLU A 45 6.39 -1.89 -13.32
N LEU A 46 5.99 -1.46 -12.13
CA LEU A 46 4.87 -0.52 -11.96
C LEU A 46 5.28 0.91 -12.34
N ASP A 47 4.39 1.65 -12.99
CA ASP A 47 4.53 3.10 -13.08
C ASP A 47 4.38 3.73 -11.69
N PRO A 48 5.38 4.48 -11.20
CA PRO A 48 5.37 4.99 -9.84
C PRO A 48 4.27 6.04 -9.61
N GLY A 49 3.93 6.85 -10.61
CA GLY A 49 2.89 7.87 -10.50
C GLY A 49 1.51 7.25 -10.40
N GLU A 50 1.21 6.28 -11.26
CA GLU A 50 -0.04 5.51 -11.20
C GLU A 50 -0.13 4.68 -9.91
N ALA A 51 0.95 4.01 -9.51
CA ALA A 51 0.96 3.25 -8.26
C ALA A 51 0.78 4.16 -7.03
N GLY A 52 1.38 5.35 -7.01
CA GLY A 52 1.15 6.35 -5.97
C GLY A 52 -0.31 6.82 -5.90
N LEU A 53 -0.94 7.07 -7.06
CA LEU A 53 -2.37 7.40 -7.14
C LEU A 53 -3.26 6.28 -6.58
N TRP A 54 -2.98 5.03 -6.95
CA TRP A 54 -3.71 3.86 -6.47
C TRP A 54 -3.54 3.65 -4.97
N LEU A 55 -2.32 3.81 -4.46
CA LEU A 55 -2.05 3.71 -3.03
C LEU A 55 -2.83 4.77 -2.25
N ALA A 56 -2.80 6.02 -2.69
CA ALA A 56 -3.57 7.10 -2.07
C ALA A 56 -5.08 6.83 -2.10
N ALA A 57 -5.61 6.29 -3.22
CA ALA A 57 -7.01 5.93 -3.34
C ALA A 57 -7.42 4.78 -2.40
N LEU A 58 -6.54 3.79 -2.24
CA LEU A 58 -6.73 2.69 -1.29
C LEU A 58 -6.83 3.21 0.14
N LEU A 59 -5.95 4.13 0.54
CA LEU A 59 -5.97 4.73 1.89
C LEU A 59 -7.24 5.55 2.15
N ARG A 60 -7.69 6.37 1.17
CA ARG A 60 -8.97 7.09 1.28
C ARG A 60 -10.14 6.14 1.49
N THR A 61 -10.19 5.08 0.67
CA THR A 61 -11.29 4.09 0.73
C THR A 61 -11.21 3.24 1.99
N HIS A 62 -10.02 3.03 2.55
CA HIS A 62 -9.84 2.26 3.78
C HIS A 62 -10.63 2.88 4.94
N ALA A 63 -10.60 4.21 5.08
CA ALA A 63 -11.37 4.91 6.11
C ALA A 63 -12.87 4.65 5.97
N ASP A 64 -13.41 4.75 4.76
CA ASP A 64 -14.83 4.46 4.48
C ASP A 64 -15.20 3.00 4.79
N VAL A 65 -14.31 2.06 4.45
CA VAL A 65 -14.50 0.62 4.74
C VAL A 65 -14.43 0.34 6.24
N GLN A 66 -13.61 1.07 6.99
CA GLN A 66 -13.56 0.98 8.45
C GLN A 66 -14.85 1.49 9.07
N ASP A 67 -15.33 2.65 8.65
CA ASP A 67 -16.53 3.25 9.22
C ASP A 67 -17.79 2.44 8.90
N ALA A 68 -17.81 1.70 7.78
CA ALA A 68 -18.91 0.80 7.42
C ALA A 68 -18.83 -0.60 8.05
N GLY A 69 -17.68 -1.00 8.59
CA GLY A 69 -17.42 -2.37 9.07
C GLY A 69 -17.59 -2.55 10.57
N GLU A 70 -17.92 -3.76 11.02
CA GLU A 70 -17.91 -4.15 12.44
C GLU A 70 -16.51 -4.61 12.94
N ARG A 71 -15.49 -4.54 12.08
CA ARG A 71 -14.16 -5.10 12.34
C ARG A 71 -13.37 -4.22 13.32
N ARG A 72 -12.51 -4.83 14.15
CA ARG A 72 -11.57 -4.06 14.98
C ARG A 72 -10.52 -3.38 14.10
N ALA A 73 -10.13 -2.16 14.46
CA ALA A 73 -9.17 -1.34 13.71
C ALA A 73 -7.83 -2.07 13.44
N ASP A 74 -7.31 -2.79 14.43
CA ASP A 74 -6.04 -3.54 14.31
C ASP A 74 -6.10 -4.63 13.22
N ASP A 75 -7.23 -5.34 13.11
CA ASP A 75 -7.44 -6.40 12.11
C ASP A 75 -7.49 -5.80 10.70
N ALA A 76 -8.04 -4.60 10.58
CA ALA A 76 -8.14 -3.89 9.32
C ALA A 76 -6.82 -3.30 8.84
N LEU A 77 -6.04 -2.69 9.73
CA LEU A 77 -4.70 -2.20 9.42
C LEU A 77 -3.80 -3.38 8.98
N SER A 78 -3.86 -4.49 9.72
CA SER A 78 -3.15 -5.72 9.37
C SER A 78 -3.54 -6.23 7.97
N THR A 79 -4.83 -6.19 7.65
CA THR A 79 -5.33 -6.58 6.32
C THR A 79 -4.82 -5.64 5.23
N LEU A 80 -4.85 -4.33 5.47
CA LEU A 80 -4.36 -3.32 4.54
C LEU A 80 -2.87 -3.49 4.22
N ARG A 81 -2.03 -3.70 5.25
CA ARG A 81 -0.60 -3.97 5.06
C ARG A 81 -0.36 -5.21 4.19
N VAL A 82 -1.13 -6.28 4.39
CA VAL A 82 -1.03 -7.49 3.57
C VAL A 82 -1.39 -7.20 2.12
N ILE A 83 -2.44 -6.41 1.86
CA ILE A 83 -2.85 -6.02 0.51
C ILE A 83 -1.72 -5.22 -0.17
N ILE A 84 -1.22 -4.17 0.48
CA ILE A 84 -0.16 -3.30 -0.05
C ILE A 84 1.11 -4.12 -0.32
N THR A 85 1.56 -4.90 0.66
CA THR A 85 2.76 -5.74 0.54
C THR A 85 2.64 -6.72 -0.60
N ARG A 86 1.52 -7.45 -0.70
CA ARG A 86 1.32 -8.42 -1.78
C ARG A 86 1.20 -7.76 -3.14
N TRP A 87 0.63 -6.57 -3.22
CA TRP A 87 0.49 -5.86 -4.49
C TRP A 87 1.83 -5.34 -5.00
N LEU A 88 2.61 -4.68 -4.13
CA LEU A 88 3.87 -4.04 -4.47
C LEU A 88 5.09 -4.96 -4.43
N HIS A 89 4.92 -6.25 -4.08
CA HIS A 89 6.04 -7.18 -3.99
C HIS A 89 6.71 -7.40 -5.36
N PRO A 90 8.04 -7.34 -5.47
CA PRO A 90 8.78 -7.41 -6.76
C PRO A 90 8.74 -8.75 -7.50
N GLY A 91 8.00 -9.75 -7.02
CA GLY A 91 8.13 -11.16 -7.44
C GLY A 91 6.83 -11.81 -7.91
N ARG A 92 5.89 -11.06 -8.48
CA ARG A 92 4.54 -11.60 -8.76
C ARG A 92 4.35 -12.26 -10.12
N LEU A 93 5.04 -11.82 -11.17
CA LEU A 93 4.69 -12.24 -12.54
C LEU A 93 5.27 -13.61 -12.94
N ASP A 94 6.33 -14.07 -12.27
CA ASP A 94 6.96 -15.38 -12.56
C ASP A 94 6.32 -16.55 -11.79
N GLN A 95 5.36 -16.29 -10.90
CA GLN A 95 4.65 -17.35 -10.20
C GLN A 95 3.41 -17.75 -11.01
N ALA A 96 3.43 -18.96 -11.56
CA ALA A 96 2.28 -19.55 -12.25
C ALA A 96 1.00 -19.30 -11.44
N PRO A 97 -0.12 -18.89 -12.08
CA PRO A 97 -1.35 -18.62 -11.37
C PRO A 97 -1.75 -19.85 -10.55
N PRO A 98 -2.21 -19.69 -9.30
CA PRO A 98 -2.67 -20.82 -8.51
C PRO A 98 -3.75 -21.55 -9.31
N THR A 99 -3.50 -22.82 -9.60
CA THR A 99 -4.51 -23.71 -10.18
C THR A 99 -5.52 -23.97 -9.09
N PHE A 100 -6.60 -23.19 -9.08
CA PHE A 100 -7.80 -23.56 -8.34
C PHE A 100 -8.36 -24.78 -9.05
N GLY A 101 -8.20 -25.96 -8.43
CA GLY A 101 -8.64 -27.23 -8.97
C GLY A 101 -10.12 -27.18 -9.36
N ALA A 102 -10.42 -27.73 -10.54
CA ALA A 102 -11.75 -27.87 -11.12
C ALA A 102 -12.66 -28.80 -10.31
#